data_AF-A0A5N9DPF9-F1
#
_entry.id   AF-A0A5N9DPF9-F1
#
_cell.length_a   1.000
_cell.length_b   1.000
_cell.length_c   1.000
_cell.angle_alpha   90.00
_cell.angle_beta   90.00
_cell.angle_gamma   90.00
#
_symmetry.space_group_name_H-M   'P 1'
#
loop_
_entity.id
_entity.type
_entity.pdbx_description
1 polymer ?
#
loop_
_entity_poly.entity_id
_entity_poly.type
_entity_poly.pdbx_seq_one_letter_code
_entity_poly.pdbx_strand_id
1 'polypeptide(L)'
;MLLARRIIASIIAILTIPVFITLVFFSNLAKHFSDPNFYNKHLIEANVYEHISGKIILDIVEQSDIPNDELYSDLSSALLNAFDAEWMQTNIEHSLSELIPYFSGDKNHFNIEISLKDRTEVVLVGLNTKLKQPKYYDLFTTNILLPILYEETKSTITDNIGVELSENELNELVVSSITQTDYEDLLDTAFDSMTPYILGEQDTFSIGIQMQGKWDQSLSNLALLADKKLTTIFYETPKCCCEELALEQLKDVDTSNAKFLFDGSIFCFPPDLEYEDAKSLMSIRIENMLTDSLIEQMPQYITLTSNDMQENQKEVLNLVREYSTLKIILDDKKFVESAFQNDEDSIQRFDSIRQSISNTPNPRTIIWIFAITALLTSLIGGRIWIGAIQWTAIITAIASTLIILGVMIIRMASHQFETLITNSLGEIITDSNGSTDIILQVFNNVVGQLTTSIQSQFQIPLIVSLLVLLVTIIYSFMNKRAKA
;
A
#
# COMPACT_ATOMS: atom_id res chain seq x y z
N MET A 1 -24.47 -59.00 -42.82
CA MET A 1 -23.09 -58.47 -42.62
C MET A 1 -23.00 -56.94 -42.67
N LEU A 2 -23.53 -56.26 -43.69
CA LEU A 2 -23.44 -54.78 -43.81
C LEU A 2 -24.17 -54.02 -42.70
N LEU A 3 -25.35 -54.52 -42.29
CA LEU A 3 -26.15 -53.88 -41.24
C LEU A 3 -25.45 -53.98 -39.86
N ALA A 4 -24.82 -55.11 -39.57
CA ALA A 4 -24.03 -55.32 -38.36
C ALA A 4 -22.82 -54.38 -38.26
N ARG A 5 -22.07 -54.17 -39.36
CA ARG A 5 -20.93 -53.22 -39.37
C ARG A 5 -21.36 -51.78 -39.09
N ARG A 6 -22.50 -51.34 -39.65
CA ARG A 6 -23.04 -50.00 -39.40
C ARG A 6 -23.50 -49.82 -37.96
N ILE A 7 -24.16 -50.83 -37.40
CA ILE A 7 -24.57 -50.82 -35.99
C ILE A 7 -23.35 -50.71 -35.07
N ILE A 8 -22.30 -51.49 -35.33
CA ILE A 8 -21.06 -51.44 -34.54
C ILE A 8 -20.41 -50.06 -34.63
N ALA A 9 -20.26 -49.50 -35.84
CA ALA A 9 -19.67 -48.17 -36.01
C ALA A 9 -20.50 -47.07 -35.31
N SER A 10 -21.83 -47.15 -35.36
CA SER A 10 -22.71 -46.23 -34.65
C SER A 10 -22.59 -46.35 -33.13
N ILE A 11 -22.51 -47.56 -32.58
CA ILE A 11 -22.30 -47.77 -31.13
C ILE A 11 -20.97 -47.16 -30.68
N ILE A 12 -19.89 -47.41 -31.44
CA ILE A 12 -18.58 -46.83 -31.12
C ILE A 12 -18.67 -45.30 -31.17
N ALA A 13 -19.25 -44.71 -32.22
CA ALA A 13 -19.41 -43.26 -32.33
C ALA A 13 -20.19 -42.67 -31.14
N ILE A 14 -21.32 -43.28 -30.77
CA ILE A 14 -22.16 -42.83 -29.65
C ILE A 14 -21.41 -42.88 -28.32
N LEU A 15 -20.54 -43.89 -28.10
CA LEU A 15 -19.72 -43.98 -26.88
C LEU A 15 -18.53 -43.01 -26.90
N THR A 16 -17.89 -42.82 -28.05
CA THR A 16 -16.68 -42.00 -28.16
C THR A 16 -16.95 -40.49 -28.11
N ILE A 17 -18.05 -40.03 -28.68
CA ILE A 17 -18.34 -38.59 -28.79
C ILE A 17 -18.46 -37.94 -27.40
N PRO A 18 -19.26 -38.45 -26.44
CA PRO A 18 -19.36 -37.84 -25.11
C PRO A 18 -18.03 -37.79 -24.38
N VAL A 19 -17.26 -38.89 -24.40
CA VAL A 19 -15.93 -38.96 -23.76
C VAL A 19 -14.99 -37.91 -24.34
N PHE A 20 -15.00 -37.76 -25.67
CA PHE A 20 -14.19 -36.77 -26.35
C PHE A 20 -14.58 -35.34 -26.00
N ILE A 21 -15.89 -35.04 -25.94
CA ILE A 21 -16.39 -33.72 -25.55
C ILE A 21 -15.89 -33.35 -24.15
N THR A 22 -16.02 -34.27 -23.19
CA THR A 22 -15.54 -34.06 -21.82
C THR A 22 -14.03 -33.83 -21.78
N LEU A 23 -13.24 -34.64 -22.51
CA LEU A 23 -11.79 -34.51 -22.57
C LEU A 23 -11.35 -33.17 -23.17
N VAL A 24 -11.96 -32.74 -24.27
CA VAL A 24 -11.65 -31.45 -24.91
C VAL A 24 -11.96 -30.29 -23.97
N PHE A 25 -13.11 -30.35 -23.30
CA PHE A 25 -13.52 -29.31 -22.36
C PHE A 25 -12.52 -29.21 -21.20
N PHE A 26 -12.25 -30.34 -20.53
CA PHE A 26 -11.33 -30.40 -19.40
C PHE A 26 -9.91 -29.98 -19.80
N SER A 27 -9.47 -30.35 -21.00
CA SER A 27 -8.16 -29.98 -21.53
C SER A 27 -8.00 -28.51 -21.87
N ASN A 28 -9.03 -27.88 -22.44
CA ASN A 28 -9.00 -26.42 -22.64
C ASN A 28 -9.06 -25.67 -21.31
N LEU A 29 -9.87 -26.17 -20.36
CA LEU A 29 -9.93 -25.62 -19.02
C LEU A 29 -8.57 -25.72 -18.31
N ALA A 30 -7.97 -26.91 -18.26
CA ALA A 30 -6.66 -27.14 -17.66
C ALA A 30 -5.58 -26.26 -18.29
N LYS A 31 -5.59 -26.10 -19.62
CA LYS A 31 -4.63 -25.24 -20.33
C LYS A 31 -4.69 -23.77 -19.87
N HIS A 32 -5.89 -23.19 -19.77
CA HIS A 32 -6.03 -21.79 -19.36
C HIS A 32 -5.87 -21.63 -17.84
N PHE A 33 -6.35 -22.61 -17.06
CA PHE A 33 -6.18 -22.64 -15.60
C PHE A 33 -4.71 -22.68 -15.18
N SER A 34 -3.86 -23.36 -15.96
CA SER A 34 -2.43 -23.51 -15.64
C SER A 34 -1.55 -22.37 -16.17
N ASP A 35 -2.12 -21.37 -16.85
CA ASP A 35 -1.37 -20.24 -17.40
C ASP A 35 -1.59 -18.98 -16.54
N PRO A 36 -0.59 -18.53 -15.75
CA PRO A 36 -0.72 -17.31 -14.96
C PRO A 36 -1.08 -16.08 -15.81
N ASN A 37 -0.59 -16.00 -17.04
CA ASN A 37 -0.84 -14.85 -17.93
C ASN A 37 -2.31 -14.75 -18.35
N PHE A 38 -3.04 -15.87 -18.34
CA PHE A 38 -4.48 -15.87 -18.58
C PHE A 38 -5.20 -15.03 -17.52
N TYR A 39 -4.81 -15.15 -16.25
CA TYR A 39 -5.39 -14.37 -15.15
C TYR A 39 -4.91 -12.91 -15.19
N ASN A 40 -3.60 -12.68 -15.31
CA ASN A 40 -3.03 -11.32 -15.34
C ASN A 40 -3.69 -10.46 -16.41
N LYS A 41 -3.91 -11.01 -17.61
CA LYS A 41 -4.63 -10.33 -18.69
C LYS A 41 -6.01 -9.84 -18.26
N HIS A 42 -6.79 -10.69 -17.60
CA HIS A 42 -8.16 -10.36 -17.20
C HIS A 42 -8.23 -9.44 -15.98
N LEU A 43 -7.23 -9.48 -15.10
CA LEU A 43 -7.09 -8.51 -14.01
C LEU A 43 -6.76 -7.11 -14.55
N ILE A 44 -5.88 -7.01 -15.55
CA ILE A 44 -5.57 -5.76 -16.26
C ILE A 44 -6.82 -5.23 -16.99
N GLU A 45 -7.51 -6.07 -17.76
CA GLU A 45 -8.72 -5.68 -18.51
C GLU A 45 -9.86 -5.17 -17.62
N ALA A 46 -9.93 -5.66 -16.38
CA ALA A 46 -10.93 -5.24 -15.40
C ALA A 46 -10.43 -4.12 -14.45
N ASN A 47 -9.23 -3.58 -14.69
CA ASN A 47 -8.63 -2.51 -13.88
C ASN A 47 -8.57 -2.83 -12.36
N VAL A 48 -8.32 -4.11 -12.03
CA VAL A 48 -8.36 -4.60 -10.65
C VAL A 48 -7.33 -3.90 -9.77
N TYR A 49 -6.12 -3.67 -10.30
CA TYR A 49 -5.02 -3.11 -9.52
C TYR A 49 -5.31 -1.68 -9.06
N GLU A 50 -5.83 -0.83 -9.96
CA GLU A 50 -6.25 0.55 -9.67
C GLU A 50 -7.40 0.60 -8.67
N HIS A 51 -8.33 -0.35 -8.75
CA HIS A 51 -9.44 -0.41 -7.80
C HIS A 51 -8.99 -0.82 -6.41
N ILE A 52 -8.06 -1.78 -6.31
CA ILE A 52 -7.51 -2.17 -4.99
C ILE A 52 -6.73 -0.99 -4.40
N SER A 53 -5.80 -0.40 -5.15
CA SER A 53 -4.98 0.72 -4.67
C SER A 53 -5.83 1.94 -4.32
N GLY A 54 -6.77 2.33 -5.18
CA GLY A 54 -7.52 3.57 -5.04
C GLY A 54 -8.75 3.48 -4.14
N LYS A 55 -9.31 2.29 -3.91
CA LYS A 55 -10.57 2.14 -3.15
C LYS A 55 -10.44 1.25 -1.92
N ILE A 56 -9.91 0.05 -2.07
CA ILE A 56 -9.84 -0.90 -0.95
C ILE A 56 -8.89 -0.39 0.13
N ILE A 57 -7.75 0.18 -0.25
CA ILE A 57 -6.83 0.80 0.71
C ILE A 57 -7.49 1.98 1.43
N LEU A 58 -8.26 2.82 0.71
CA LEU A 58 -9.02 3.90 1.34
C LEU A 58 -10.07 3.37 2.32
N ASP A 59 -10.85 2.36 1.94
CA ASP A 59 -11.87 1.76 2.80
C ASP A 59 -11.24 1.21 4.10
N ILE A 60 -10.05 0.60 4.03
CA ILE A 60 -9.30 0.12 5.21
C ILE A 60 -8.85 1.28 6.09
N VAL A 61 -8.37 2.37 5.48
CA VAL A 61 -7.93 3.57 6.20
C VAL A 61 -9.13 4.26 6.86
N GLU A 62 -10.27 4.38 6.18
CA GLU A 62 -11.51 4.98 6.70
C GLU A 62 -12.14 4.19 7.86
N GLN A 63 -11.93 2.87 7.90
CA GLN A 63 -12.39 2.02 9.01
C GLN A 63 -11.51 2.11 10.25
N SER A 64 -10.36 2.79 10.19
CA SER A 64 -9.52 2.98 11.36
C SER A 64 -10.08 4.07 12.28
N ASP A 65 -9.99 3.88 13.60
CA ASP A 65 -10.43 4.84 14.63
C ASP A 65 -9.55 6.12 14.70
N ILE A 66 -8.83 6.45 13.62
CA ILE A 66 -7.97 7.63 13.58
C ILE A 66 -8.86 8.87 13.41
N PRO A 67 -8.72 9.91 14.26
CA PRO A 67 -9.46 11.15 14.10
C PRO A 67 -9.28 11.71 12.68
N ASN A 68 -10.39 11.96 11.99
CA ASN A 68 -10.38 12.51 10.64
C ASN A 68 -10.02 14.00 10.66
N ASP A 69 -8.73 14.29 10.82
CA ASP A 69 -8.14 15.63 10.75
C ASP A 69 -7.31 15.82 9.47
N GLU A 70 -6.70 17.00 9.30
CA GLU A 70 -5.86 17.26 8.11
C GLU A 70 -4.61 16.38 8.03
N LEU A 71 -4.07 15.93 9.17
CA LEU A 71 -2.90 15.04 9.20
C LEU A 71 -3.30 13.64 8.72
N TYR A 72 -4.50 13.18 9.07
CA TYR A 72 -5.07 11.93 8.58
C TYR A 72 -5.22 11.92 7.04
N SER A 73 -5.70 13.01 6.44
CA SER A 73 -5.82 13.11 4.98
C SER A 73 -4.45 13.02 4.29
N ASP A 74 -3.43 13.68 4.83
CA ASP A 74 -2.08 13.63 4.27
C ASP A 74 -1.42 12.24 4.48
N LEU A 75 -1.66 11.59 5.62
CA LEU A 75 -1.23 10.19 5.86
C LEU A 75 -1.89 9.21 4.88
N SER A 76 -3.20 9.35 4.67
CA SER A 76 -3.95 8.55 3.69
C SER A 76 -3.36 8.74 2.29
N SER A 77 -3.05 9.97 1.90
CA SER A 77 -2.40 10.24 0.61
C SER A 77 -1.01 9.59 0.47
N ALA A 78 -0.21 9.59 1.54
CA ALA A 78 1.10 8.96 1.55
C ALA A 78 0.98 7.43 1.43
N LEU A 79 -0.01 6.83 2.09
CA LEU A 79 -0.31 5.40 1.98
C LEU A 79 -0.77 5.02 0.56
N LEU A 80 -1.67 5.79 -0.05
CA LEU A 80 -2.12 5.52 -1.42
C LEU A 80 -0.99 5.59 -2.44
N ASN A 81 -0.06 6.53 -2.26
CA ASN A 81 1.13 6.62 -3.12
C ASN A 81 2.09 5.45 -2.91
N ALA A 82 2.18 4.91 -1.68
CA ALA A 82 3.03 3.76 -1.41
C ALA A 82 2.45 2.47 -2.00
N PHE A 83 1.13 2.29 -1.96
CA PHE A 83 0.42 1.11 -2.46
C PHE A 83 -0.24 1.39 -3.82
N ASP A 84 0.53 1.91 -4.77
CA ASP A 84 0.05 2.22 -6.11
C ASP A 84 -0.32 0.98 -6.94
N ALA A 85 -1.01 1.22 -8.07
CA ALA A 85 -1.46 0.15 -8.95
C ALA A 85 -0.31 -0.70 -9.51
N GLU A 86 0.87 -0.10 -9.75
CA GLU A 86 2.05 -0.81 -10.26
C GLU A 86 2.60 -1.80 -9.24
N TRP A 87 2.69 -1.41 -7.97
CA TRP A 87 3.09 -2.32 -6.90
C TRP A 87 2.06 -3.41 -6.67
N MET A 88 0.77 -3.08 -6.66
CA MET A 88 -0.31 -4.07 -6.54
C MET A 88 -0.22 -5.10 -7.67
N GLN A 89 -0.03 -4.63 -8.91
CA GLN A 89 0.16 -5.48 -10.07
C GLN A 89 1.36 -6.42 -9.90
N THR A 90 2.53 -5.86 -9.57
CA THR A 90 3.77 -6.65 -9.45
C THR A 90 3.62 -7.79 -8.43
N ASN A 91 3.06 -7.51 -7.26
CA ASN A 91 2.93 -8.51 -6.19
C ASN A 91 1.82 -9.52 -6.45
N ILE A 92 0.68 -9.10 -7.00
CA ILE A 92 -0.42 -10.01 -7.36
C ILE A 92 0.04 -10.93 -8.50
N GLU A 93 0.67 -10.39 -9.54
CA GLU A 93 1.16 -11.20 -10.67
C GLU A 93 2.29 -12.15 -10.25
N HIS A 94 3.20 -11.70 -9.38
CA HIS A 94 4.21 -12.57 -8.79
C HIS A 94 3.57 -13.71 -7.98
N SER A 95 2.58 -13.38 -7.14
CA SER A 95 1.84 -14.37 -6.36
C SER A 95 1.12 -15.39 -7.25
N LEU A 96 0.47 -14.94 -8.32
CA LEU A 96 -0.19 -15.82 -9.29
C LEU A 96 0.83 -16.70 -10.04
N SER A 97 2.01 -16.18 -10.35
CA SER A 97 3.08 -16.94 -11.02
C SER A 97 3.62 -18.11 -10.18
N GLU A 98 3.44 -18.05 -8.86
CA GLU A 98 3.79 -19.14 -7.94
C GLU A 98 2.59 -20.04 -7.60
N LEU A 99 1.41 -19.45 -7.34
CA LEU A 99 0.20 -20.18 -6.97
C LEU A 99 -0.40 -20.99 -8.12
N ILE A 100 -0.49 -20.42 -9.32
CA ILE A 100 -1.16 -21.09 -10.44
C ILE A 100 -0.44 -22.40 -10.84
N PRO A 101 0.90 -22.44 -11.01
CA PRO A 101 1.59 -23.70 -11.25
C PRO A 101 1.47 -24.69 -10.09
N TYR A 102 1.42 -24.22 -8.84
CA TYR A 102 1.19 -25.08 -7.68
C TYR A 102 -0.21 -25.73 -7.73
N PHE A 103 -1.27 -24.92 -7.86
CA PHE A 103 -2.65 -25.40 -7.96
C PHE A 103 -2.94 -26.26 -9.20
N SER A 104 -2.14 -26.09 -10.25
CA SER A 104 -2.26 -26.88 -11.48
C SER A 104 -1.48 -28.19 -11.42
N GLY A 105 -0.62 -28.37 -10.41
CA GLY A 105 0.25 -29.55 -10.25
C GLY A 105 1.54 -29.50 -11.06
N ASP A 106 1.87 -28.37 -11.68
CA ASP A 106 3.13 -28.16 -12.41
C ASP A 106 4.31 -27.88 -11.47
N LYS A 107 4.04 -27.35 -10.27
CA LYS A 107 4.99 -27.21 -9.17
C LYS A 107 4.47 -27.91 -7.91
N ASN A 108 5.37 -28.53 -7.15
CA ASN A 108 5.02 -29.21 -5.89
C ASN A 108 4.98 -28.26 -4.69
N HIS A 109 5.74 -27.16 -4.73
CA HIS A 109 5.83 -26.17 -3.66
C HIS A 109 5.74 -24.77 -4.26
N PHE A 110 5.31 -23.82 -3.44
CA PHE A 110 5.36 -22.41 -3.76
C PHE A 110 5.84 -21.63 -2.53
N ASN A 111 6.44 -20.48 -2.76
CA ASN A 111 6.84 -19.57 -1.68
C ASN A 111 6.64 -18.15 -2.17
N ILE A 112 5.70 -17.44 -1.56
CA ILE A 112 5.44 -16.02 -1.81
C ILE A 112 5.98 -15.24 -0.63
N GLU A 113 6.89 -14.30 -0.91
CA GLU A 113 7.40 -13.35 0.07
C GLU A 113 7.08 -11.94 -0.40
N ILE A 114 6.25 -11.23 0.35
CA ILE A 114 5.96 -9.80 0.13
C ILE A 114 6.57 -9.04 1.31
N SER A 115 7.51 -8.15 1.02
CA SER A 115 8.10 -7.26 2.03
C SER A 115 7.42 -5.89 1.97
N LEU A 116 7.03 -5.37 3.13
CA LEU A 116 6.49 -4.01 3.25
C LEU A 116 7.58 -2.94 3.46
N LYS A 117 8.85 -3.35 3.63
CA LYS A 117 9.96 -2.46 3.96
C LYS A 117 10.09 -1.31 2.95
N ASP A 118 10.14 -1.64 1.66
CA ASP A 118 10.28 -0.65 0.58
C ASP A 118 9.05 0.29 0.52
N ARG A 119 7.86 -0.20 0.91
CA ARG A 119 6.64 0.60 0.95
C ARG A 119 6.65 1.56 2.12
N THR A 120 7.15 1.13 3.28
CA THR A 120 7.34 2.02 4.43
C THR A 120 8.28 3.18 4.09
N GLU A 121 9.38 2.93 3.38
CA GLU A 121 10.29 4.00 2.95
C GLU A 121 9.57 5.04 2.08
N VAL A 122 8.75 4.59 1.11
CA VAL A 122 7.92 5.49 0.29
C VAL A 122 6.94 6.31 1.15
N VAL A 123 6.29 5.69 2.14
CA VAL A 123 5.40 6.40 3.08
C VAL A 123 6.18 7.45 3.87
N LEU A 124 7.35 7.11 4.41
CA LEU A 124 8.17 8.02 5.22
C LEU A 124 8.64 9.24 4.40
N VAL A 125 9.09 9.04 3.16
CA VAL A 125 9.46 10.12 2.24
C VAL A 125 8.25 11.01 1.92
N GLY A 126 7.08 10.39 1.67
CA GLY A 126 5.83 11.10 1.44
C GLY A 126 5.43 11.97 2.64
N LEU A 127 5.50 11.41 3.84
CA LEU A 127 5.19 12.11 5.09
C LEU A 127 6.17 13.25 5.37
N ASN A 128 7.47 13.06 5.20
CA ASN A 128 8.47 14.13 5.34
C ASN A 128 8.12 15.31 4.42
N THR A 129 7.84 15.01 3.14
CA THR A 129 7.46 16.02 2.14
C THR A 129 6.18 16.78 2.53
N LYS A 130 5.19 16.09 3.10
CA LYS A 130 3.92 16.70 3.54
C LYS A 130 4.11 17.55 4.79
N LEU A 131 4.84 17.05 5.79
CA LEU A 131 5.05 17.72 7.06
C LEU A 131 5.88 19.01 6.90
N LYS A 132 6.73 19.11 5.88
CA LYS A 132 7.43 20.35 5.54
C LYS A 132 6.52 21.51 5.13
N GLN A 133 5.25 21.26 4.80
CA GLN A 133 4.36 22.33 4.39
C GLN A 133 4.14 23.36 5.52
N PRO A 134 4.04 24.67 5.20
CA PRO A 134 3.93 25.73 6.20
C PRO A 134 2.80 25.56 7.22
N LYS A 135 1.72 24.86 6.85
CA LYS A 135 0.58 24.61 7.74
C LYS A 135 0.94 23.78 8.99
N TYR A 136 2.02 23.00 8.96
CA TYR A 136 2.47 22.19 10.10
C TYR A 136 3.52 22.88 10.96
N TYR A 137 4.07 24.01 10.49
CA TYR A 137 5.09 24.78 11.21
C TYR A 137 4.61 25.22 12.60
N ASP A 138 3.42 25.81 12.69
CA ASP A 138 2.87 26.30 13.96
C ASP A 138 2.59 25.15 14.93
N LEU A 139 2.08 24.03 14.41
CA LEU A 139 1.81 22.81 15.21
C LEU A 139 3.11 22.24 15.75
N PHE A 140 4.16 22.14 14.92
CA PHE A 140 5.47 21.65 15.35
C PHE A 140 6.09 22.57 16.41
N THR A 141 6.17 23.87 16.14
CA THR A 141 6.83 24.82 17.02
C THR A 141 6.13 24.93 18.37
N THR A 142 4.79 24.96 18.38
CA THR A 142 3.99 25.14 19.59
C THR A 142 3.85 23.85 20.41
N ASN A 143 3.60 22.71 19.75
CA ASN A 143 3.22 21.48 20.45
C ASN A 143 4.39 20.51 20.67
N ILE A 144 5.47 20.62 19.89
CA ILE A 144 6.60 19.69 19.95
C ILE A 144 7.85 20.40 20.45
N LEU A 145 8.25 21.48 19.78
CA LEU A 145 9.50 22.14 20.09
C LEU A 145 9.43 22.92 21.42
N LEU A 146 8.35 23.66 21.66
CA LEU A 146 8.21 24.48 22.86
C LEU A 146 8.30 23.63 24.15
N PRO A 147 7.59 22.50 24.33
CA PRO A 147 7.72 21.69 25.55
C PRO A 147 9.13 21.15 25.80
N ILE A 148 9.88 20.84 24.74
CA ILE A 148 11.26 20.34 24.83
C ILE A 148 12.19 21.47 25.32
N LEU A 149 12.01 22.67 24.79
CA LEU A 149 12.85 23.83 25.10
C LEU A 149 12.42 24.56 26.39
N TYR A 150 11.19 24.37 26.84
CA TYR A 150 10.55 25.19 27.86
C TYR A 150 11.33 25.18 29.18
N GLU A 151 11.57 24.01 29.76
CA GLU A 151 12.16 23.89 31.10
C GLU A 151 13.63 24.33 31.11
N GLU A 152 14.42 23.89 30.13
CA GLU A 152 15.84 24.20 30.05
C GLU A 152 16.08 25.69 29.77
N THR A 153 15.30 26.28 28.86
CA THR A 153 15.43 27.70 28.50
C THR A 153 14.96 28.60 29.65
N LYS A 154 13.84 28.26 30.30
CA LYS A 154 13.31 29.03 31.43
C LYS A 154 14.28 29.05 32.61
N SER A 155 14.80 27.89 33.01
CA SER A 155 15.80 27.82 34.10
C SER A 155 17.03 28.65 33.73
N THR A 156 17.58 28.47 32.53
CA THR A 156 18.79 29.19 32.10
C THR A 156 18.60 30.71 32.11
N ILE A 157 17.45 31.22 31.66
CA ILE A 157 17.15 32.66 31.65
C ILE A 157 16.93 33.20 33.06
N THR A 158 16.10 32.54 33.88
CA THR A 158 15.81 32.99 35.25
C THR A 158 17.04 32.89 36.15
N ASP A 159 17.85 31.84 36.02
CA ASP A 159 19.01 31.64 36.88
C ASP A 159 20.13 32.64 36.61
N ASN A 160 20.36 32.97 35.33
CA ASN A 160 21.46 33.85 34.91
C ASN A 160 21.09 35.34 34.82
N ILE A 161 19.85 35.66 34.43
CA ILE A 161 19.40 37.05 34.25
C ILE A 161 18.44 37.48 35.34
N GLY A 162 17.79 36.55 36.05
CA GLY A 162 16.74 36.90 37.03
C GLY A 162 15.43 37.39 36.38
N VAL A 163 15.32 37.32 35.05
CA VAL A 163 14.08 37.68 34.35
C VAL A 163 13.10 36.52 34.44
N GLU A 164 11.96 36.77 35.09
CA GLU A 164 10.82 35.87 35.03
C GLU A 164 10.05 36.08 33.73
N LEU A 165 9.98 35.02 32.93
CA LEU A 165 9.23 34.97 31.69
C LEU A 165 7.89 34.26 31.90
N SER A 166 6.83 34.87 31.40
CA SER A 166 5.55 34.18 31.22
C SER A 166 5.64 33.15 30.08
N GLU A 167 4.70 32.21 30.03
CA GLU A 167 4.62 31.20 28.95
C GLU A 167 4.54 31.85 27.56
N ASN A 168 3.77 32.93 27.42
CA ASN A 168 3.63 33.65 26.15
C ASN A 168 4.92 34.36 25.73
N GLU A 169 5.61 35.02 26.66
CA GLU A 169 6.89 35.69 26.39
C GLU A 169 7.94 34.66 25.99
N LEU A 170 8.02 33.52 26.67
CA LEU A 170 8.95 32.45 26.31
C LEU A 170 8.61 31.84 24.93
N ASN A 171 7.33 31.67 24.61
CA ASN A 171 6.89 31.20 23.30
C ASN A 171 7.34 32.14 22.18
N GLU A 172 7.14 33.45 22.32
CA GLU A 172 7.60 34.42 21.33
C GLU A 172 9.13 34.37 21.13
N LEU A 173 9.88 34.18 22.21
CA LEU A 173 11.33 34.05 22.16
C LEU A 173 11.77 32.77 21.42
N VAL A 174 11.19 31.63 21.75
CA VAL A 174 11.57 30.34 21.16
C VAL A 174 11.09 30.18 19.72
N VAL A 175 9.85 30.58 19.41
CA VAL A 175 9.30 30.48 18.05
C VAL A 175 10.01 31.43 17.10
N SER A 176 10.46 32.60 17.58
CA SER A 176 11.19 33.55 16.73
C SER A 176 12.64 33.14 16.40
N SER A 177 13.23 32.17 17.12
CA SER A 177 14.57 31.62 16.78
C SER A 177 14.58 30.67 15.59
N ILE A 178 13.42 30.10 15.24
CA ILE A 178 13.33 29.03 14.25
C ILE A 178 12.70 29.62 13.00
N THR A 179 13.31 29.39 11.85
CA THR A 179 12.72 29.75 10.56
C THR A 179 12.00 28.55 9.96
N GLN A 180 11.13 28.80 8.96
CA GLN A 180 10.53 27.73 8.16
C GLN A 180 11.59 26.77 7.58
N THR A 181 12.72 27.30 7.10
CA THR A 181 13.82 26.49 6.55
C THR A 181 14.46 25.62 7.63
N ASP A 182 14.61 26.13 8.85
CA ASP A 182 15.18 25.37 9.97
C ASP A 182 14.27 24.22 10.39
N TYR A 183 12.96 24.45 10.35
CA TYR A 183 11.97 23.41 10.56
C TYR A 183 12.07 22.31 9.49
N GLU A 184 12.19 22.69 8.22
CA GLU A 184 12.33 21.73 7.11
C GLU A 184 13.62 20.90 7.24
N ASP A 185 14.75 21.51 7.59
CA ASP A 185 16.04 20.85 7.81
C ASP A 185 16.00 19.91 9.03
N LEU A 186 15.29 20.31 10.08
CA LEU A 186 15.09 19.49 11.26
C LEU A 186 14.22 18.28 10.96
N LEU A 187 13.17 18.44 10.14
CA LEU A 187 12.37 17.30 9.68
C LEU A 187 13.22 16.32 8.87
N ASP A 188 14.07 16.79 7.95
CA ASP A 188 14.98 15.90 7.22
C ASP A 188 15.88 15.13 8.18
N THR A 189 16.50 15.83 9.13
CA THR A 189 17.36 15.20 10.14
C THR A 189 16.60 14.16 10.97
N ALA A 190 15.36 14.47 11.36
CA ALA A 190 14.51 13.56 12.11
C ALA A 190 14.15 12.31 11.31
N PHE A 191 13.66 12.48 10.08
CA PHE A 191 13.29 11.36 9.21
C PHE A 191 14.50 10.50 8.81
N ASP A 192 15.65 11.12 8.53
CA ASP A 192 16.90 10.41 8.22
C ASP A 192 17.37 9.57 9.42
N SER A 193 17.23 10.09 10.65
CA SER A 193 17.59 9.33 11.84
C SER A 193 16.56 8.25 12.20
N MET A 194 15.26 8.51 12.02
CA MET A 194 14.19 7.59 12.42
C MET A 194 13.98 6.48 11.40
N THR A 195 14.26 6.71 10.11
CA THR A 195 14.01 5.72 9.05
C THR A 195 14.73 4.39 9.30
N PRO A 196 16.05 4.34 9.57
CA PRO A 196 16.73 3.07 9.88
C PRO A 196 16.17 2.37 11.13
N TYR A 197 15.71 3.13 12.12
CA TYR A 197 15.05 2.58 13.30
C TYR A 197 13.70 1.93 12.94
N ILE A 198 12.85 2.66 12.21
CA ILE A 198 11.54 2.19 11.78
C ILE A 198 11.70 0.95 10.88
N LEU A 199 12.64 0.97 9.94
CA LEU A 199 12.93 -0.16 9.05
C LEU A 199 13.64 -1.33 9.75
N GLY A 200 13.89 -1.24 11.06
CA GLY A 200 14.49 -2.29 11.88
C GLY A 200 15.98 -2.53 11.64
N GLU A 201 16.66 -1.60 10.97
CA GLU A 201 18.10 -1.65 10.72
C GLU A 201 18.92 -1.21 11.93
N GLN A 202 18.32 -0.41 12.82
CA GLN A 202 18.92 0.09 14.05
C GLN A 202 17.94 -0.01 15.22
N ASP A 203 18.48 -0.23 16.42
CA ASP A 203 17.66 -0.38 17.64
C ASP A 203 17.39 0.92 18.38
N THR A 204 18.08 1.99 18.03
CA THR A 204 17.96 3.32 18.62
C THR A 204 18.14 4.37 17.54
N PHE A 205 17.60 5.55 17.75
CA PHE A 205 17.85 6.72 16.90
C PHE A 205 18.18 7.93 17.78
N SER A 206 18.80 8.94 17.17
CA SER A 206 19.25 10.15 17.86
C SER A 206 19.13 11.34 16.91
N ILE A 207 18.22 12.26 17.22
CA ILE A 207 17.97 13.47 16.44
C ILE A 207 18.73 14.61 17.09
N GLY A 208 19.67 15.20 16.33
CA GLY A 208 20.39 16.39 16.77
C GLY A 208 19.72 17.65 16.24
N ILE A 209 19.28 18.53 17.13
CA ILE A 209 18.78 19.86 16.81
C ILE A 209 19.94 20.85 16.95
N GLN A 210 20.33 21.49 15.84
CA GLN A 210 21.37 22.50 15.85
C GLN A 210 20.79 23.87 16.23
N MET A 211 21.19 24.39 17.39
CA MET A 211 20.73 25.68 17.91
C MET A 211 21.75 26.81 17.72
N GLN A 212 22.93 26.50 17.17
CA GLN A 212 23.98 27.49 16.94
C GLN A 212 23.51 28.62 16.02
N GLY A 213 23.60 29.87 16.50
CA GLY A 213 23.16 31.07 15.79
C GLY A 213 21.64 31.26 15.68
N LYS A 214 20.84 30.31 16.19
CA LYS A 214 19.38 30.44 16.23
C LYS A 214 18.92 31.35 17.35
N TRP A 215 19.68 31.39 18.43
CA TRP A 215 19.41 32.24 19.58
C TRP A 215 19.62 33.73 19.32
N ASP A 216 20.31 34.14 18.26
CA ASP A 216 20.66 35.55 18.03
C ASP A 216 19.41 36.45 18.03
N GLN A 217 18.38 36.06 17.26
CA GLN A 217 17.12 36.79 17.19
C GLN A 217 16.34 36.73 18.51
N SER A 218 16.31 35.56 19.16
CA SER A 218 15.65 35.39 20.46
C SER A 218 16.30 36.19 21.56
N LEU A 219 17.63 36.30 21.57
CA LEU A 219 18.38 37.06 22.56
C LEU A 219 18.22 38.57 22.34
N SER A 220 18.16 39.04 21.09
CA SER A 220 17.77 40.43 20.79
C SER A 220 16.35 40.73 21.29
N ASN A 221 15.40 39.81 21.06
CA ASN A 221 14.03 39.95 21.56
C ASN A 221 13.96 39.91 23.10
N LEU A 222 14.76 39.04 23.73
CA LEU A 222 14.89 38.97 25.19
C LEU A 222 15.47 40.26 25.76
N ALA A 223 16.45 40.88 25.09
CA ALA A 223 17.02 42.15 25.50
C ALA A 223 15.99 43.29 25.48
N LEU A 224 15.15 43.35 24.43
CA LEU A 224 14.04 44.30 24.37
C LEU A 224 13.01 44.05 25.47
N LEU A 225 12.70 42.78 25.75
CA LEU A 225 11.78 42.41 26.82
C LEU A 225 12.33 42.76 28.20
N ALA A 226 13.61 42.49 28.43
CA ALA A 226 14.32 42.81 29.67
C ALA A 226 14.38 44.33 29.90
N ASP A 227 14.69 45.14 28.87
CA ASP A 227 14.67 46.60 28.94
C ASP A 227 13.27 47.14 29.28
N LYS A 228 12.23 46.56 28.67
CA LYS A 228 10.83 46.89 28.98
C LYS A 228 10.47 46.57 30.44
N LYS A 229 10.82 45.38 30.93
CA LYS A 229 10.57 44.98 32.33
C LYS A 229 11.37 45.85 33.30
N LEU A 230 12.62 46.16 32.99
CA LEU A 230 13.46 47.03 33.81
C LEU A 230 12.91 48.47 33.87
N THR A 231 12.39 48.98 32.75
CA THR A 231 11.69 50.28 32.71
C THR A 231 10.52 50.30 33.67
N THR A 232 9.70 49.24 33.68
CA THR A 232 8.60 49.09 34.65
C THR A 232 9.11 49.08 36.08
N ILE A 233 10.13 48.26 36.40
CA ILE A 233 10.75 48.20 37.73
C ILE A 233 11.26 49.59 38.15
N PHE A 234 11.93 50.32 37.26
CA PHE A 234 12.47 51.66 37.55
C PHE A 234 11.39 52.68 37.96
N TYR A 235 10.25 52.68 37.28
CA TYR A 235 9.16 53.62 37.57
C TYR A 235 8.29 53.20 38.75
N GLU A 236 8.20 51.89 39.05
CA GLU A 236 7.47 51.37 40.20
C GLU A 236 8.29 51.42 41.50
N THR A 237 9.62 51.41 41.39
CA THR A 237 10.53 51.48 42.53
C THR A 237 10.47 52.87 43.20
N PRO A 238 10.40 52.95 44.55
CA PRO A 238 10.33 54.22 45.26
C PRO A 238 11.50 55.17 44.96
N LYS A 239 11.25 56.49 45.03
CA LYS A 239 12.32 57.48 44.92
C LYS A 239 13.04 57.67 46.26
N CYS A 240 14.37 57.68 46.25
CA CYS A 240 15.19 57.87 47.45
C CYS A 240 15.00 59.27 48.01
N CYS A 241 14.97 59.40 49.35
CA CYS A 241 14.87 60.70 50.02
C CYS A 241 16.17 61.53 49.94
N CYS A 242 17.32 60.89 49.72
CA CYS A 242 18.64 61.53 49.65
C CYS A 242 19.46 60.96 48.47
N GLU A 243 20.01 61.84 47.64
CA GLU A 243 20.79 61.50 46.43
C GLU A 243 22.11 60.75 46.76
N GLU A 244 22.75 61.11 47.86
CA GLU A 244 24.02 60.52 48.31
C GLU A 244 23.87 59.04 48.70
N LEU A 245 22.73 58.69 49.32
CA LEU A 245 22.41 57.31 49.72
C LEU A 245 22.10 56.42 48.51
N ALA A 246 21.54 57.01 47.45
CA ALA A 246 21.23 56.32 46.21
C ALA A 246 22.50 55.98 45.42
N LEU A 247 23.46 56.92 45.37
CA LEU A 247 24.73 56.74 44.66
C LEU A 247 25.68 55.76 45.36
N GLU A 248 25.55 55.57 46.67
CA GLU A 248 26.36 54.60 47.43
C GLU A 248 25.90 53.16 47.15
N GLN A 249 24.60 52.91 47.04
CA GLN A 249 24.07 51.58 46.68
C GLN A 249 24.53 51.11 45.30
N LEU A 250 24.62 52.03 44.33
CA LEU A 250 25.03 51.70 42.95
C LEU A 250 26.53 51.34 42.82
N LYS A 251 27.36 51.63 43.83
CA LYS A 251 28.80 51.33 43.79
C LYS A 251 29.16 49.90 44.20
N ASP A 252 28.32 49.26 45.01
CA ASP A 252 28.60 47.94 45.60
C ASP A 252 27.90 46.78 44.84
N VAL A 253 27.22 47.10 43.75
CA VAL A 253 26.48 46.12 42.94
C VAL A 253 27.45 45.32 42.06
N ASP A 254 27.34 44.00 42.13
CA ASP A 254 28.05 43.08 41.25
C ASP A 254 27.48 43.19 39.82
N THR A 255 28.22 43.87 38.94
CA THR A 255 27.83 44.09 37.53
C THR A 255 28.26 42.96 36.59
N SER A 256 28.77 41.84 37.12
CA SER A 256 29.26 40.72 36.30
C SER A 256 28.16 39.96 35.58
N ASN A 257 26.91 40.03 36.05
CA ASN A 257 25.74 39.48 35.38
C ASN A 257 24.56 40.46 35.47
N ALA A 258 23.49 40.24 34.72
CA ALA A 258 22.33 41.13 34.71
C ALA A 258 21.34 40.88 35.86
N LYS A 259 21.60 39.89 36.74
CA LYS A 259 20.64 39.41 37.76
C LYS A 259 20.27 40.45 38.80
N PHE A 260 21.24 41.29 39.20
CA PHE A 260 21.04 42.37 40.16
C PHE A 260 19.97 43.40 39.72
N LEU A 261 19.67 43.46 38.42
CA LEU A 261 18.67 44.37 37.85
C LEU A 261 17.24 43.91 38.14
N PHE A 262 17.05 42.62 38.43
CA PHE A 262 15.74 41.98 38.55
C PHE A 262 15.50 41.33 39.91
N ASP A 263 16.53 41.10 40.72
CA ASP A 263 16.42 40.44 42.04
C ASP A 263 16.01 41.36 43.20
N GLY A 264 15.75 42.64 42.92
CA GLY A 264 15.33 43.62 43.92
C GLY A 264 16.47 44.18 44.77
N SER A 265 17.73 43.98 44.37
CA SER A 265 18.91 44.57 45.05
C SER A 265 18.89 46.11 45.06
N ILE A 266 18.14 46.74 44.17
CA ILE A 266 17.96 48.20 44.12
C ILE A 266 16.61 48.56 44.77
N PHE A 267 16.66 49.22 45.93
CA PHE A 267 15.46 49.52 46.71
C PHE A 267 14.88 50.93 46.47
N CYS A 268 15.66 51.85 45.89
CA CYS A 268 15.17 53.17 45.50
C CYS A 268 16.03 53.81 44.38
N PHE A 269 15.45 54.74 43.61
CA PHE A 269 16.17 55.55 42.61
C PHE A 269 16.16 57.04 42.96
N PRO A 270 17.15 57.86 42.54
CA PRO A 270 17.09 59.31 42.72
C PRO A 270 15.82 59.92 42.07
N PRO A 271 15.24 60.96 42.69
CA PRO A 271 13.96 61.54 42.25
C PRO A 271 14.00 62.16 40.85
N ASP A 272 15.13 62.77 40.46
CA ASP A 272 15.30 63.46 39.17
C ASP A 272 16.05 62.63 38.12
N LEU A 273 16.32 61.36 38.40
CA LEU A 273 16.99 60.48 37.45
C LEU A 273 15.98 59.93 36.44
N GLU A 274 16.26 60.12 35.15
CA GLU A 274 15.54 59.45 34.06
C GLU A 274 16.11 58.04 33.81
N TYR A 275 15.31 57.17 33.21
CA TYR A 275 15.69 55.76 32.98
C TYR A 275 16.96 55.62 32.11
N GLU A 276 17.08 56.38 31.02
CA GLU A 276 18.25 56.32 30.15
C GLU A 276 19.52 56.84 30.83
N ASP A 277 19.39 57.85 31.69
CA ASP A 277 20.50 58.35 32.51
C ASP A 277 20.91 57.33 33.56
N ALA A 278 19.94 56.63 34.17
CA ALA A 278 20.20 55.54 35.11
C ALA A 278 21.00 54.40 34.45
N LYS A 279 20.60 53.98 33.25
CA LYS A 279 21.33 53.00 32.44
C LYS A 279 22.76 53.44 32.15
N SER A 280 22.94 54.70 31.75
CA SER A 280 24.25 55.28 31.46
C SER A 280 25.16 55.29 32.69
N LEU A 281 24.64 55.70 33.87
CA LEU A 281 25.38 55.74 35.13
C LEU A 281 25.84 54.35 35.59
N MET A 282 24.98 53.35 35.41
CA MET A 282 25.28 51.97 35.77
C MET A 282 26.07 51.21 34.68
N SER A 283 26.41 51.88 33.57
CA SER A 283 27.03 51.26 32.39
C SER A 283 26.26 50.04 31.86
N ILE A 284 24.94 50.04 32.04
CA ILE A 284 24.08 48.94 31.62
C ILE A 284 23.89 49.01 30.10
N ARG A 285 24.35 47.97 29.42
CA ARG A 285 24.03 47.69 28.03
C ARG A 285 23.37 46.33 27.96
N ILE A 286 22.06 46.31 28.17
CA ILE A 286 21.25 45.08 28.26
C ILE A 286 21.54 44.14 27.09
N GLU A 287 21.56 44.66 25.86
CA GLU A 287 21.90 43.88 24.67
C GLU A 287 23.26 43.17 24.79
N ASN A 288 24.34 43.89 25.13
CA ASN A 288 25.70 43.34 25.26
C ASN A 288 25.85 42.41 26.47
N MET A 289 25.20 42.74 27.60
CA MET A 289 25.26 41.94 28.83
C MET A 289 24.55 40.60 28.66
N LEU A 290 23.50 40.57 27.84
CA LEU A 290 22.71 39.36 27.58
C LEU A 290 23.32 38.52 26.46
N THR A 291 23.80 39.14 25.38
CA THR A 291 24.33 38.37 24.24
C THR A 291 25.64 37.66 24.57
N ASP A 292 26.63 38.33 25.15
CA ASP A 292 27.94 37.69 25.38
C ASP A 292 27.89 36.63 26.49
N SER A 293 27.10 36.86 27.55
CA SER A 293 27.05 35.95 28.71
C SER A 293 26.06 34.78 28.56
N LEU A 294 24.97 34.95 27.79
CA LEU A 294 24.00 33.84 27.61
C LEU A 294 24.30 32.98 26.41
N ILE A 295 24.86 33.50 25.31
CA ILE A 295 25.19 32.66 24.14
C ILE A 295 26.11 31.50 24.54
N GLU A 296 27.05 31.72 25.47
CA GLU A 296 27.94 30.68 25.97
C GLU A 296 27.26 29.63 26.86
N GLN A 297 26.11 29.97 27.45
CA GLN A 297 25.39 29.10 28.39
C GLN A 297 24.15 28.42 27.77
N MET A 298 23.67 28.94 26.65
CA MET A 298 22.56 28.33 25.90
C MET A 298 23.05 27.06 25.19
N PRO A 299 22.23 25.99 25.16
CA PRO A 299 22.63 24.75 24.50
C PRO A 299 22.85 25.00 23.00
N GLN A 300 24.05 24.63 22.51
CA GLN A 300 24.38 24.71 21.08
C GLN A 300 23.75 23.57 20.27
N TYR A 301 23.50 22.44 20.94
CA TYR A 301 22.90 21.24 20.36
C TYR A 301 21.96 20.62 21.36
N ILE A 302 20.79 20.19 20.89
CA ILE A 302 19.84 19.42 21.69
C ILE A 302 19.74 18.05 21.05
N THR A 303 19.89 17.00 21.85
CA THR A 303 19.84 15.62 21.35
C THR A 303 18.59 14.95 21.89
N LEU A 304 17.73 14.52 20.98
CA LEU A 304 16.55 13.72 21.30
C LEU A 304 16.82 12.27 20.92
N THR A 305 16.72 11.38 21.89
CA THR A 305 16.94 9.94 21.69
C THR A 305 15.63 9.17 21.78
N SER A 306 15.64 7.93 21.32
CA SER A 306 14.52 7.00 21.49
C SER A 306 14.11 6.74 22.95
N ASN A 307 14.95 7.10 23.93
CA ASN A 307 14.64 6.97 25.36
C ASN A 307 13.87 8.16 25.93
N ASP A 308 13.93 9.32 25.26
CA ASP A 308 13.27 10.55 25.69
C ASP A 308 11.79 10.58 25.27
N MET A 309 11.34 9.58 24.50
CA MET A 309 9.96 9.42 24.07
C MET A 309 9.04 8.99 25.22
N GLN A 310 7.83 9.54 25.23
CA GLN A 310 6.78 9.08 26.13
C GLN A 310 6.34 7.65 25.78
N GLU A 311 5.83 6.92 26.78
CA GLU A 311 5.52 5.48 26.63
C GLU A 311 4.47 5.21 25.54
N ASN A 312 3.45 6.06 25.42
CA ASN A 312 2.46 6.00 24.34
C ASN A 312 3.06 6.23 22.94
N GLN A 313 4.00 7.16 22.80
CA GLN A 313 4.68 7.44 21.53
C GLN A 313 5.59 6.26 21.13
N LYS A 314 6.25 5.64 22.11
CA LYS A 314 7.09 4.47 21.92
C LYS A 314 6.27 3.25 21.47
N GLU A 315 5.09 3.05 22.05
CA GLU A 315 4.17 1.98 21.65
C GLU A 315 3.75 2.12 20.17
N VAL A 316 3.33 3.32 19.76
CA VAL A 316 2.97 3.60 18.35
C VAL A 316 4.17 3.37 17.43
N LEU A 317 5.35 3.90 17.77
CA LEU A 317 6.54 3.75 16.93
C LEU A 317 7.00 2.28 16.81
N ASN A 318 6.84 1.49 17.89
CA ASN A 318 7.13 0.06 17.86
C ASN A 318 6.15 -0.71 16.98
N LEU A 319 4.86 -0.35 16.99
CA LEU A 319 3.88 -0.92 16.06
C LEU A 319 4.25 -0.60 14.61
N VAL A 320 4.61 0.66 14.31
CA VAL A 320 5.06 1.05 12.96
C VAL A 320 6.31 0.26 12.55
N ARG A 321 7.25 0.05 13.46
CA ARG A 321 8.45 -0.78 13.24
C ARG A 321 8.10 -2.26 13.01
N GLU A 322 7.14 -2.81 13.75
CA GLU A 322 6.67 -4.18 13.56
C GLU A 322 6.04 -4.38 12.18
N TYR A 323 5.13 -3.48 11.78
CA TYR A 323 4.45 -3.57 10.49
C TYR A 323 5.36 -3.27 9.29
N SER A 324 6.33 -2.37 9.44
CA SER A 324 7.27 -2.05 8.35
C SER A 324 8.30 -3.14 8.09
N THR A 325 8.67 -3.90 9.12
CA THR A 325 9.54 -5.06 9.00
C THR A 325 8.78 -6.35 8.67
N LEU A 326 7.45 -6.27 8.58
CA LEU A 326 6.60 -7.40 8.26
C LEU A 326 6.95 -7.98 6.89
N LYS A 327 7.24 -9.28 6.90
CA LYS A 327 7.35 -10.11 5.70
C LYS A 327 6.15 -11.03 5.67
N ILE A 328 5.26 -10.80 4.71
CA ILE A 328 4.14 -11.69 4.45
C ILE A 328 4.70 -12.89 3.70
N ILE A 329 4.89 -13.98 4.42
CA ILE A 329 5.37 -15.25 3.85
C ILE A 329 4.20 -16.23 3.80
N LEU A 330 3.78 -16.53 2.57
CA LEU A 330 2.80 -17.57 2.28
C LEU A 330 3.50 -18.71 1.54
N ASP A 331 3.63 -19.84 2.23
CA ASP A 331 4.19 -21.09 1.70
C ASP A 331 3.11 -22.18 1.62
N ASP A 332 3.46 -23.28 0.97
CA ASP A 332 2.58 -24.43 0.79
C ASP A 332 2.18 -25.08 2.13
N LYS A 333 3.06 -25.09 3.13
CA LYS A 333 2.77 -25.66 4.45
C LYS A 333 1.67 -24.88 5.17
N LYS A 334 1.81 -23.55 5.28
CA LYS A 334 0.81 -22.67 5.89
C LYS A 334 -0.51 -22.72 5.15
N PHE A 335 -0.46 -22.80 3.82
CA PHE A 335 -1.66 -22.97 3.02
C PHE A 335 -2.37 -24.29 3.33
N VAL A 336 -1.64 -25.41 3.35
CA VAL A 336 -2.23 -26.73 3.65
C VAL A 336 -2.81 -26.79 5.06
N GLU A 337 -2.09 -26.23 6.04
CA GLU A 337 -2.55 -26.14 7.42
C GLU A 337 -3.83 -25.30 7.55
N SER A 338 -3.89 -24.13 6.91
CA SER A 338 -5.06 -23.24 6.99
C SER A 338 -6.26 -23.75 6.18
N ALA A 339 -6.04 -24.23 4.97
CA ALA A 339 -7.10 -24.63 4.05
C ALA A 339 -7.68 -26.01 4.38
N PHE A 340 -6.86 -26.95 4.85
CA PHE A 340 -7.27 -28.34 5.08
C PHE A 340 -7.17 -28.77 6.54
N GLN A 341 -6.70 -27.91 7.46
CA GLN A 341 -6.50 -28.25 8.87
C GLN A 341 -5.63 -29.51 9.07
N ASN A 342 -4.70 -29.75 8.13
CA ASN A 342 -3.88 -30.96 8.04
C ASN A 342 -4.67 -32.28 7.92
N ASP A 343 -5.89 -32.25 7.40
CA ASP A 343 -6.69 -33.44 7.10
C ASP A 343 -6.11 -34.21 5.90
N GLU A 344 -5.62 -35.42 6.14
CA GLU A 344 -4.96 -36.25 5.11
C GLU A 344 -5.87 -36.56 3.92
N ASP A 345 -7.17 -36.82 4.16
CA ASP A 345 -8.14 -37.13 3.11
C ASP A 345 -8.35 -35.94 2.16
N SER A 346 -8.46 -34.73 2.72
CA SER A 346 -8.63 -33.49 1.96
C SER A 346 -7.38 -33.14 1.16
N ILE A 347 -6.20 -33.31 1.76
CA ILE A 347 -4.90 -33.11 1.09
C ILE A 347 -4.74 -34.09 -0.08
N GLN A 348 -5.02 -35.38 0.15
CA GLN A 348 -4.91 -36.40 -0.90
C GLN A 348 -5.88 -36.11 -2.07
N ARG A 349 -7.11 -35.67 -1.77
CA ARG A 349 -8.06 -35.26 -2.82
C ARG A 349 -7.55 -34.06 -3.60
N PHE A 350 -7.03 -33.05 -2.91
CA PHE A 350 -6.45 -31.87 -3.55
C PHE A 350 -5.28 -32.24 -4.47
N ASP A 351 -4.34 -33.06 -4.01
CA ASP A 351 -3.21 -33.53 -4.82
C ASP A 351 -3.66 -34.40 -5.99
N SER A 352 -4.71 -35.22 -5.82
CA SER A 352 -5.26 -36.00 -6.93
C SER A 352 -5.86 -35.12 -8.04
N ILE A 353 -6.46 -33.99 -7.67
CA ILE A 353 -7.01 -33.01 -8.61
C ILE A 353 -5.86 -32.29 -9.33
N ARG A 354 -4.84 -31.82 -8.59
CA ARG A 354 -3.63 -31.22 -9.17
C ARG A 354 -2.94 -32.16 -10.15
N GLN A 355 -2.80 -33.43 -9.77
CA GLN A 355 -2.22 -34.45 -10.63
C GLN A 355 -3.09 -34.70 -11.88
N SER A 356 -4.41 -34.59 -11.78
CA SER A 356 -5.31 -34.73 -12.92
C SER A 356 -5.17 -33.56 -13.90
N ILE A 357 -5.03 -32.32 -13.39
CA ILE A 357 -4.86 -31.11 -14.21
C ILE A 357 -3.52 -31.17 -14.96
N SER A 358 -2.40 -31.34 -14.25
CA SER A 358 -1.05 -31.41 -14.84
C SER A 358 -0.90 -32.54 -15.88
N ASN A 359 -1.51 -33.71 -15.65
CA ASN A 359 -1.46 -34.82 -16.61
C ASN A 359 -2.46 -34.70 -17.77
N THR A 360 -3.27 -33.64 -17.82
CA THR A 360 -4.26 -33.47 -18.88
C THR A 360 -3.56 -33.22 -20.22
N PRO A 361 -3.83 -34.04 -21.26
CA PRO A 361 -3.18 -33.85 -22.56
C PRO A 361 -3.56 -32.50 -23.16
N ASN A 362 -2.65 -31.90 -23.94
CA ASN A 362 -2.92 -30.65 -24.66
C ASN A 362 -4.15 -30.82 -25.58
N PRO A 363 -5.05 -29.82 -25.69
CA PRO A 363 -6.29 -29.96 -26.45
C PRO A 363 -6.09 -30.36 -27.91
N ARG A 364 -4.96 -29.94 -28.52
CA ARG A 364 -4.60 -30.37 -29.89
C ARG A 364 -4.36 -31.87 -30.00
N THR A 365 -3.74 -32.50 -28.99
CA THR A 365 -3.48 -33.95 -29.00
C THR A 365 -4.78 -34.75 -28.94
N ILE A 366 -5.72 -34.29 -28.12
CA ILE A 366 -7.06 -34.88 -28.00
C ILE A 366 -7.77 -34.80 -29.36
N ILE A 367 -7.77 -33.62 -30.00
CA ILE A 367 -8.38 -33.45 -31.34
C ILE A 367 -7.78 -34.43 -32.38
N TRP A 368 -6.46 -34.63 -32.37
CA TRP A 368 -5.81 -35.61 -33.25
C TRP A 368 -6.22 -37.06 -32.96
N ILE A 369 -6.29 -37.44 -31.68
CA ILE A 369 -6.77 -38.77 -31.27
C ILE A 369 -8.19 -38.98 -31.79
N PHE A 370 -9.07 -37.99 -31.64
CA PHE A 370 -10.43 -38.06 -32.16
C PHE A 370 -10.48 -38.19 -33.67
N ALA A 371 -9.70 -37.39 -34.41
CA ALA A 371 -9.64 -37.51 -35.87
C ALA A 371 -9.24 -38.93 -36.31
N ILE A 372 -8.27 -39.56 -35.62
CA ILE A 372 -7.84 -40.94 -35.89
C ILE A 372 -8.95 -41.93 -35.56
N THR A 373 -9.59 -41.82 -34.39
CA THR A 373 -10.71 -42.70 -34.01
C THR A 373 -11.93 -42.55 -34.93
N ALA A 374 -12.23 -41.33 -35.37
CA ALA A 374 -13.27 -41.03 -36.34
C ALA A 374 -12.96 -41.65 -37.71
N LEU A 375 -11.68 -41.65 -38.12
CA LEU A 375 -11.24 -42.30 -39.35
C LEU A 375 -11.33 -43.84 -39.24
N LEU A 376 -10.94 -44.43 -38.11
CA LEU A 376 -11.04 -45.88 -37.88
C LEU A 376 -12.51 -46.35 -37.85
N THR A 377 -13.38 -45.64 -37.13
CA THR A 377 -14.83 -45.93 -37.10
C THR A 377 -15.47 -45.80 -38.47
N SER A 378 -15.03 -44.80 -39.24
CA SER A 378 -15.43 -44.58 -40.63
C SER A 378 -15.04 -45.72 -41.58
N LEU A 379 -13.82 -46.27 -41.45
CA LEU A 379 -13.38 -47.43 -42.24
C LEU A 379 -14.23 -48.68 -41.94
N ILE A 380 -14.75 -48.82 -40.72
CA ILE A 380 -15.63 -49.93 -40.33
C ILE A 380 -17.05 -49.74 -40.90
N GLY A 381 -17.58 -48.52 -40.86
CA GLY A 381 -18.94 -48.19 -41.29
C GLY A 381 -19.11 -47.99 -42.82
N GLY A 382 -18.05 -47.57 -43.51
CA GLY A 382 -18.04 -47.25 -44.95
C GLY A 382 -17.76 -48.47 -45.83
N ARG A 383 -18.56 -48.65 -46.90
CA ARG A 383 -18.37 -49.76 -47.87
C ARG A 383 -17.35 -49.43 -48.98
N ILE A 384 -17.17 -48.13 -49.27
CA ILE A 384 -16.33 -47.55 -50.35
C ILE A 384 -15.74 -46.25 -49.78
N TRP A 385 -14.62 -45.76 -50.32
CA TRP A 385 -13.98 -44.49 -49.93
C TRP A 385 -14.96 -43.33 -49.71
N ILE A 386 -15.96 -43.17 -50.58
CA ILE A 386 -17.01 -42.12 -50.44
C ILE A 386 -17.88 -42.34 -49.20
N GLY A 387 -18.23 -43.59 -48.89
CA GLY A 387 -19.02 -43.91 -47.70
C GLY A 387 -18.23 -43.72 -46.40
N ALA A 388 -16.92 -43.98 -46.41
CA ALA A 388 -16.04 -43.66 -45.28
C ALA A 388 -15.99 -42.13 -45.05
N ILE A 389 -15.74 -41.35 -46.11
CA ILE A 389 -15.73 -39.88 -46.03
C ILE A 389 -17.05 -39.33 -45.44
N GLN A 390 -18.20 -39.90 -45.85
CA GLN A 390 -19.50 -39.54 -45.27
C GLN A 390 -19.62 -39.83 -43.78
N TRP A 391 -19.17 -41.01 -43.30
CA TRP A 391 -19.21 -41.35 -41.88
C TRP A 391 -18.34 -40.44 -41.03
N THR A 392 -17.11 -40.17 -41.48
CA THR A 392 -16.20 -39.25 -40.77
C THR A 392 -16.80 -37.87 -40.67
N ALA A 393 -17.41 -37.38 -41.75
CA ALA A 393 -18.07 -36.08 -41.76
C ALA A 393 -19.26 -36.05 -40.79
N ILE A 394 -20.15 -37.05 -40.80
CA ILE A 394 -21.29 -37.12 -39.86
C ILE A 394 -20.80 -37.08 -38.40
N ILE A 395 -19.83 -37.92 -38.04
CA ILE A 395 -19.30 -37.99 -36.66
C ILE A 395 -18.70 -36.64 -36.23
N THR A 396 -17.91 -36.02 -37.10
CA THR A 396 -17.25 -34.73 -36.84
C THR A 396 -18.27 -33.59 -36.74
N ALA A 397 -19.32 -33.59 -37.57
CA ALA A 397 -20.38 -32.59 -37.53
C ALA A 397 -21.19 -32.70 -36.24
N ILE A 398 -21.58 -33.92 -35.85
CA ILE A 398 -22.32 -34.15 -34.60
C ILE A 398 -21.49 -33.72 -33.39
N ALA A 399 -20.22 -34.14 -33.32
CA ALA A 399 -19.35 -33.78 -32.21
C ALA A 399 -19.14 -32.25 -32.13
N SER A 400 -18.85 -31.59 -33.25
CA SER A 400 -18.63 -30.14 -33.28
C SER A 400 -19.90 -29.37 -32.89
N THR A 401 -21.06 -29.79 -33.38
CA THR A 401 -22.35 -29.19 -33.01
C THR A 401 -22.64 -29.36 -31.52
N LEU A 402 -22.41 -30.55 -30.96
CA LEU A 402 -22.62 -30.80 -29.53
C LEU A 402 -21.67 -29.97 -28.65
N ILE A 403 -20.40 -29.80 -29.05
CA ILE A 403 -19.45 -28.95 -28.33
C ILE A 403 -19.91 -27.49 -28.36
N ILE A 404 -20.28 -26.98 -29.55
CA ILE A 404 -20.73 -25.60 -29.69
C ILE A 404 -22.02 -25.36 -28.88
N LEU A 405 -22.98 -26.30 -28.90
CA LEU A 405 -24.17 -26.24 -28.08
C LEU A 405 -23.84 -26.28 -26.59
N GLY A 406 -22.93 -27.16 -26.16
CA GLY A 406 -22.49 -27.26 -24.77
C GLY A 406 -21.86 -25.95 -24.28
N VAL A 407 -20.99 -25.34 -25.08
CA VAL A 407 -20.38 -24.04 -24.80
C VAL A 407 -21.43 -22.93 -24.74
N MET A 408 -22.42 -22.94 -25.64
CA MET A 408 -23.52 -21.98 -25.63
C MET A 408 -24.38 -22.12 -24.37
N ILE A 409 -24.63 -23.34 -23.90
CA ILE A 409 -25.34 -23.60 -22.64
C ILE A 409 -24.54 -23.07 -21.46
N ILE A 410 -23.22 -23.30 -21.41
CA ILE A 410 -22.35 -22.77 -20.34
C ILE A 410 -22.40 -21.24 -20.31
N ARG A 411 -22.34 -20.60 -21.49
CA ARG A 411 -22.46 -19.14 -21.60
C ARG A 411 -23.83 -18.62 -21.18
N MET A 412 -24.89 -19.39 -21.37
CA MET A 412 -26.22 -19.03 -20.88
C MET A 412 -26.34 -19.26 -19.37
N ALA A 413 -25.70 -20.31 -18.85
CA ALA A 413 -25.63 -20.63 -17.43
C ALA A 413 -24.75 -19.66 -16.64
N SER A 414 -23.79 -18.96 -17.27
CA SER A 414 -22.96 -17.96 -16.59
C SER A 414 -23.80 -16.86 -15.93
N HIS A 415 -24.96 -16.51 -16.50
CA HIS A 415 -25.89 -15.57 -15.89
C HIS A 415 -26.44 -16.07 -14.52
N GLN A 416 -26.55 -17.39 -14.30
CA GLN A 416 -26.93 -17.92 -12.99
C GLN A 416 -25.75 -17.88 -12.01
N PHE A 417 -24.53 -18.04 -12.50
CA PHE A 417 -23.33 -17.87 -11.68
C PHE A 417 -23.15 -16.41 -11.24
N GLU A 418 -23.47 -15.43 -12.08
CA GLU A 418 -23.47 -14.01 -11.69
C GLU A 418 -24.33 -13.79 -10.44
N THR A 419 -25.56 -14.31 -10.41
CA THR A 419 -26.44 -14.15 -9.23
C THR A 419 -25.92 -14.82 -7.97
N LEU A 420 -25.25 -15.98 -8.10
CA LEU A 420 -24.63 -16.69 -6.98
C LEU A 420 -23.41 -15.94 -6.45
N ILE A 421 -22.58 -15.43 -7.37
CA ILE A 421 -21.41 -14.63 -7.06
C ILE A 421 -21.86 -13.34 -6.36
N THR A 422 -22.83 -12.60 -6.89
CA THR A 422 -23.32 -11.36 -6.25
C THR A 422 -23.86 -11.61 -4.85
N ASN A 423 -24.64 -12.67 -4.64
CA ASN A 423 -25.20 -12.97 -3.31
C ASN A 423 -24.12 -13.41 -2.31
N SER A 424 -23.18 -14.26 -2.72
CA SER A 424 -22.08 -14.72 -1.84
C SER A 424 -21.07 -13.61 -1.54
N LEU A 425 -20.75 -12.78 -2.54
CA LEU A 425 -19.87 -11.63 -2.34
C LEU A 425 -20.54 -10.53 -1.52
N GLY A 426 -21.85 -10.32 -1.66
CA GLY A 426 -22.58 -9.34 -0.85
C GLY A 426 -22.60 -9.69 0.66
N GLU A 427 -22.41 -10.97 1.02
CA GLU A 427 -22.26 -11.40 2.40
C GLU A 427 -20.83 -11.23 2.94
N ILE A 428 -19.81 -11.26 2.07
CA ILE A 428 -18.38 -11.23 2.45
C ILE A 428 -17.79 -9.82 2.32
N ILE A 429 -18.21 -9.07 1.32
CA ILE A 429 -17.77 -7.71 1.01
C ILE A 429 -18.88 -6.77 1.48
N THR A 430 -18.78 -6.32 2.73
CA THR A 430 -19.65 -5.26 3.25
C THR A 430 -19.44 -3.97 2.46
N ASP A 431 -20.42 -3.62 1.63
CA ASP A 431 -20.68 -2.29 1.05
C ASP A 431 -19.49 -1.54 0.39
N SER A 432 -18.47 -2.25 -0.11
CA SER A 432 -17.41 -1.64 -0.93
C SER A 432 -17.95 -1.40 -2.35
N ASN A 433 -18.45 -0.18 -2.57
CA ASN A 433 -19.08 0.26 -3.82
C ASN A 433 -18.25 -0.14 -5.07
N GLY A 434 -18.69 -1.11 -5.86
CA GLY A 434 -18.06 -1.47 -7.14
C GLY A 434 -17.04 -2.62 -7.12
N SER A 435 -16.70 -3.16 -5.94
CA SER A 435 -15.85 -4.38 -5.86
C SER A 435 -16.53 -5.60 -6.47
N THR A 436 -17.85 -5.72 -6.29
CA THR A 436 -18.66 -6.78 -6.92
C THR A 436 -18.65 -6.68 -8.45
N ASP A 437 -18.74 -5.47 -8.99
CA ASP A 437 -18.82 -5.23 -10.43
C ASP A 437 -17.52 -5.64 -11.13
N ILE A 438 -16.37 -5.34 -10.51
CA ILE A 438 -15.05 -5.72 -11.03
C ILE A 438 -14.87 -7.24 -10.98
N ILE A 439 -15.28 -7.90 -9.90
CA ILE A 439 -15.20 -9.37 -9.82
C ILE A 439 -16.07 -10.01 -10.89
N LEU A 440 -17.29 -9.50 -11.10
CA LEU A 440 -18.18 -9.95 -12.17
C LEU A 440 -17.57 -9.71 -13.56
N GLN A 441 -16.90 -8.57 -13.77
CA GLN A 441 -16.19 -8.27 -15.02
C GLN A 441 -15.05 -9.26 -15.28
N VAL A 442 -14.21 -9.55 -14.29
CA VAL A 442 -13.14 -10.57 -14.39
C VAL A 442 -13.74 -11.93 -14.73
N PHE A 443 -14.79 -12.34 -14.01
CA PHE A 443 -15.48 -13.61 -14.24
C PHE A 443 -16.02 -13.71 -15.67
N ASN A 444 -16.72 -12.68 -16.13
CA ASN A 444 -17.31 -12.64 -17.47
C ASN A 444 -16.25 -12.63 -18.57
N ASN A 445 -15.12 -11.94 -18.37
CA ASN A 445 -14.01 -11.95 -19.31
C ASN A 445 -13.38 -13.35 -19.41
N VAL A 446 -13.13 -14.00 -18.27
CA VAL A 446 -12.58 -15.36 -18.19
C VAL A 446 -13.52 -16.37 -18.87
N VAL A 447 -14.81 -16.37 -18.52
CA VAL A 447 -15.81 -17.27 -19.12
C VAL A 447 -15.97 -17.00 -20.61
N GLY A 448 -15.98 -15.73 -21.01
CA GLY A 448 -16.03 -15.31 -22.41
C GLY A 448 -14.84 -15.83 -23.22
N GLN A 449 -13.62 -15.68 -22.72
CA GLN A 449 -12.42 -16.17 -23.41
C GLN A 449 -12.36 -17.70 -23.46
N LEU A 450 -12.74 -18.39 -22.38
CA LEU A 450 -12.78 -19.85 -22.35
C LEU A 450 -13.78 -20.40 -23.39
N THR A 451 -15.00 -19.85 -23.39
CA THR A 451 -16.07 -20.28 -24.31
C THR A 451 -15.71 -19.99 -25.77
N THR A 452 -15.19 -18.81 -26.08
CA THR A 452 -14.75 -18.46 -27.45
C THR A 452 -13.55 -19.28 -27.91
N SER A 453 -12.58 -19.56 -27.03
CA SER A 453 -11.43 -20.40 -27.32
C SER A 453 -11.86 -21.81 -27.72
N ILE A 454 -12.76 -22.44 -26.97
CA ILE A 454 -13.31 -23.76 -27.30
C ILE A 454 -14.12 -23.68 -28.60
N GLN A 455 -15.03 -22.71 -28.73
CA GLN A 455 -15.90 -22.59 -29.90
C GLN A 455 -15.10 -22.43 -31.20
N SER A 456 -14.06 -21.60 -31.22
CA SER A 456 -13.24 -21.32 -32.41
C SER A 456 -12.53 -22.58 -32.95
N GLN A 457 -12.11 -23.50 -32.08
CA GLN A 457 -11.44 -24.74 -32.47
C GLN A 457 -12.35 -25.71 -33.23
N PHE A 458 -13.68 -25.64 -33.02
CA PHE A 458 -14.66 -26.58 -33.61
C PHE A 458 -15.53 -25.98 -34.72
N GLN A 459 -15.50 -24.66 -34.91
CA GLN A 459 -16.22 -24.01 -36.01
C GLN A 459 -15.69 -24.44 -37.39
N ILE A 460 -14.36 -24.44 -37.59
CA ILE A 460 -13.76 -24.83 -38.88
C ILE A 460 -14.06 -26.31 -39.21
N PRO A 461 -13.83 -27.28 -38.30
CA PRO A 461 -14.23 -28.67 -38.52
C PRO A 461 -15.70 -28.86 -38.88
N LEU A 462 -16.61 -28.10 -38.25
CA LEU A 462 -18.04 -28.14 -38.55
C LEU A 462 -18.33 -27.69 -39.98
N ILE A 463 -17.80 -26.53 -40.40
CA ILE A 463 -18.02 -25.97 -41.75
C ILE A 463 -17.48 -26.92 -42.81
N VAL A 464 -16.24 -27.41 -42.63
CA VAL A 464 -15.61 -28.36 -43.55
C VAL A 464 -16.43 -29.65 -43.63
N SER A 465 -16.90 -30.16 -42.50
CA SER A 465 -17.72 -31.37 -42.47
C SER A 465 -19.06 -31.20 -43.21
N LEU A 466 -19.75 -30.08 -43.00
CA LEU A 466 -21.00 -29.77 -43.68
C LEU A 466 -20.81 -29.64 -45.21
N LEU A 467 -19.71 -29.01 -45.66
CA LEU A 467 -19.35 -28.93 -47.07
C LEU A 467 -19.09 -30.32 -47.68
N VAL A 468 -18.36 -31.18 -46.98
CA VAL A 468 -18.10 -32.56 -47.41
C VAL A 468 -19.40 -33.36 -47.51
N LEU A 469 -20.32 -33.21 -46.55
CA LEU A 469 -21.63 -33.84 -46.61
C LEU A 469 -22.43 -33.35 -47.82
N LEU A 470 -22.44 -32.04 -48.08
CA LEU A 470 -23.14 -31.46 -49.22
C LEU A 470 -22.59 -31.98 -50.55
N VAL A 471 -21.27 -31.99 -50.73
CA VAL A 471 -20.62 -32.52 -51.94
C VAL A 471 -20.92 -34.01 -52.15
N THR A 472 -20.86 -34.81 -51.09
CA THR A 472 -21.13 -36.26 -51.20
C THR A 472 -22.61 -36.57 -51.48
N ILE A 473 -23.55 -35.76 -50.97
CA ILE A 473 -24.98 -35.85 -51.30
C ILE A 473 -25.20 -35.52 -52.78
N ILE A 474 -24.63 -34.42 -53.28
CA ILE A 474 -24.72 -34.05 -54.70
C ILE A 474 -24.16 -35.16 -55.59
N TYR A 475 -22.97 -35.68 -55.26
CA TYR A 475 -22.34 -36.76 -56.01
C TYR A 475 -23.20 -38.03 -56.02
N SER A 476 -23.77 -38.42 -54.88
CA SER A 476 -24.70 -39.56 -54.78
C SER A 476 -25.93 -39.37 -55.66
N PHE A 477 -26.50 -38.15 -55.68
CA PHE A 477 -27.67 -37.83 -56.49
C PHE A 477 -27.36 -37.87 -57.99
N MET A 478 -26.22 -37.31 -58.41
CA MET A 478 -25.76 -37.36 -59.80
C MET A 478 -25.47 -38.80 -60.26
N ASN A 479 -24.80 -39.61 -59.44
CA ASN A 479 -24.49 -41.00 -59.77
C ASN A 479 -25.75 -41.89 -59.85
N LYS A 480 -26.76 -41.62 -59.01
CA LYS A 480 -28.07 -42.29 -59.13
C LYS A 480 -28.79 -41.90 -60.43
N ARG A 481 -28.73 -40.63 -60.84
CA ARG A 481 -29.29 -40.17 -62.14
C ARG A 481 -28.53 -40.68 -63.36
N ALA A 482 -27.24 -40.98 -63.24
CA ALA A 482 -26.44 -41.54 -64.34
C ALA A 482 -26.62 -43.06 -64.53
N LYS A 483 -27.23 -43.75 -63.55
CA LYS A 483 -27.51 -45.20 -63.57
C LYS A 483 -28.98 -45.56 -63.77
N ALA A 484 -29.87 -44.56 -63.74
CA ALA A 484 -31.27 -44.64 -64.12
C ALA A 484 -31.40 -44.14 -65.56
#